data_AF-A0A7K0RJF6-F1
#
_entry.id   AF-A0A7K0RJF6-F1
#
_cell.length_a   1.000
_cell.length_b   1.000
_cell.length_c   1.000
_cell.angle_alpha   90.00
_cell.angle_beta   90.00
_cell.angle_gamma   90.00
#
_symmetry.space_group_name_H-M   'P 1'
#
loop_
_entity.id
_entity.type
_entity.pdbx_description
1 polymer ?
#
loop_
_entity_poly.entity_id
_entity_poly.type
_entity_poly.pdbx_seq_one_letter_code
_entity_poly.pdbx_strand_id
1 'polypeptide(L)'
;MHARNALLLLACCAVVLPLAASAQGADTQQLQQKLDSQNGALAGAQGSLDNVQAKLDKAQAAYDAEQAKLDQVKADIKAAHERLLILERKLELANAALTSNLVGQYKGNYPDLITVLMNSHGFAELVDTANFLRDVQDRNARILAFDKRMRTEVIAQATRLGKMQVVVEERTAALRVQRNKIDKIHIEVLRRRDALMAK
;
A
#
# COMPACT_ATOMS: atom_id res chain seq x y z
N MET A 1 -38.92 -67.11 20.80
CA MET A 1 -38.54 -65.70 21.00
C MET A 1 -39.83 -64.89 20.98
N HIS A 2 -40.66 -64.96 22.03
CA HIS A 2 -40.49 -64.19 23.28
C HIS A 2 -40.15 -62.73 22.98
N ALA A 3 -40.92 -61.72 23.37
CA ALA A 3 -42.11 -61.71 24.21
C ALA A 3 -42.40 -60.22 24.46
N ARG A 4 -43.69 -59.87 24.47
CA ARG A 4 -44.31 -59.00 25.49
C ARG A 4 -44.01 -57.49 25.33
N ASN A 5 -44.92 -56.56 25.57
CA ASN A 5 -46.27 -56.61 26.16
C ASN A 5 -46.83 -55.19 25.96
N ALA A 6 -48.06 -55.03 25.45
CA ALA A 6 -49.27 -54.83 26.26
C ALA A 6 -49.47 -53.34 26.61
N LEU A 7 -50.65 -52.73 26.58
CA LEU A 7 -52.03 -53.18 26.47
C LEU A 7 -52.91 -51.88 26.51
N LEU A 8 -54.02 -51.84 25.76
CA LEU A 8 -55.38 -51.39 26.17
C LEU A 8 -55.60 -49.96 26.76
N LEU A 9 -56.67 -49.18 26.54
CA LEU A 9 -58.08 -49.29 26.12
C LEU A 9 -58.48 -47.90 25.57
N LEU A 10 -59.35 -47.67 24.58
CA LEU A 10 -60.75 -48.08 24.35
C LEU A 10 -61.78 -47.47 25.34
N ALA A 11 -62.36 -46.32 24.96
CA ALA A 11 -63.72 -45.82 25.29
C ALA A 11 -63.93 -44.53 24.45
N CYS A 12 -64.65 -44.48 23.33
CA CYS A 12 -66.07 -44.73 23.05
C CYS A 12 -67.05 -43.74 23.74
N CYS A 13 -67.85 -43.08 22.87
CA CYS A 13 -69.10 -42.33 23.11
C CYS A 13 -69.00 -40.96 23.82
N ALA A 14 -69.15 -39.83 23.11
CA ALA A 14 -70.39 -39.27 22.54
C ALA A 14 -71.07 -38.28 23.51
N VAL A 15 -70.84 -36.98 23.30
CA VAL A 15 -71.80 -35.92 23.60
C VAL A 15 -71.83 -34.98 22.41
N VAL A 16 -73.04 -34.76 21.91
CA VAL A 16 -73.40 -33.86 20.81
C VAL A 16 -73.80 -32.51 21.42
N LEU A 17 -73.57 -31.43 20.64
CA LEU A 17 -74.08 -30.04 20.72
C LEU A 17 -73.25 -28.99 21.49
N PRO A 18 -73.24 -27.70 21.07
CA PRO A 18 -73.64 -27.11 19.79
C PRO A 18 -72.57 -26.18 19.15
N LEU A 19 -72.71 -25.98 17.84
CA LEU A 19 -72.54 -24.71 17.11
C LEU A 19 -71.82 -23.55 17.85
N ALA A 20 -70.50 -23.43 17.65
CA ALA A 20 -69.76 -22.17 17.73
C ALA A 20 -68.50 -22.24 16.84
N ALA A 21 -68.63 -22.75 15.61
CA ALA A 21 -67.52 -22.94 14.68
C ALA A 21 -67.07 -21.67 13.94
N SER A 22 -67.39 -20.47 14.43
CA SER A 22 -67.10 -19.22 13.71
C SER A 22 -66.35 -18.15 14.50
N ALA A 23 -65.96 -18.40 15.75
CA ALA A 23 -65.19 -17.43 16.54
C ALA A 23 -63.69 -17.74 16.65
N GLN A 24 -63.27 -19.01 16.56
CA GLN A 24 -61.85 -19.42 16.66
C GLN A 24 -61.05 -19.24 15.35
N GLY A 25 -61.74 -19.13 14.20
CA GLY A 25 -61.11 -18.85 12.91
C GLY A 25 -60.51 -17.44 12.82
N ALA A 26 -61.14 -16.46 13.47
CA ALA A 26 -60.69 -15.07 13.43
C ALA A 26 -59.38 -14.86 14.22
N ASP A 27 -59.24 -15.42 15.43
CA ASP A 27 -58.02 -15.32 16.23
C ASP A 27 -56.84 -16.07 15.59
N THR A 28 -57.08 -17.25 15.03
CA THR A 28 -56.04 -18.02 14.33
C THR A 28 -55.60 -17.36 13.02
N GLN A 29 -56.53 -16.76 12.28
CA GLN A 29 -56.21 -15.95 11.08
C GLN A 29 -55.43 -14.68 11.44
N GLN A 30 -55.75 -14.00 12.54
CA GLN A 30 -55.02 -12.82 13.01
C GLN A 30 -53.59 -13.17 13.45
N LEU A 31 -53.40 -14.28 14.17
CA LEU A 31 -52.07 -14.77 14.54
C LEU A 31 -51.24 -15.16 13.31
N GLN A 32 -51.87 -15.80 12.32
CA GLN A 32 -51.22 -16.17 11.07
C GLN A 32 -50.74 -14.92 10.30
N GLN A 33 -51.60 -13.89 10.16
CA GLN A 33 -51.22 -12.61 9.54
C GLN A 33 -50.07 -11.92 10.31
N LYS A 34 -50.07 -12.01 11.64
CA LYS A 34 -48.99 -11.46 12.47
C LYS A 34 -47.67 -12.21 12.27
N LEU A 35 -47.71 -13.53 12.16
CA LEU A 35 -46.54 -14.35 11.81
C LEU A 35 -46.01 -14.06 10.41
N ASP A 36 -46.89 -13.95 9.41
CA ASP A 36 -46.50 -13.66 8.02
C ASP A 36 -45.86 -12.27 7.90
N SER A 37 -46.43 -11.27 8.58
CA SER A 37 -45.86 -9.91 8.63
C SER A 37 -44.53 -9.86 9.40
N GLN A 38 -44.38 -10.61 10.49
CA GLN A 38 -43.10 -10.74 11.21
C GLN A 38 -42.04 -11.47 10.38
N ASN A 39 -42.41 -12.54 9.67
CA ASN A 39 -41.52 -13.25 8.76
C ASN A 39 -41.08 -12.36 7.59
N GLY A 40 -41.99 -11.57 7.02
CA GLY A 40 -41.65 -10.56 6.00
C GLY A 40 -40.70 -9.49 6.52
N ALA A 41 -40.91 -9.00 7.75
CA ALA A 41 -40.03 -8.05 8.41
C ALA A 41 -38.63 -8.63 8.69
N LEU A 42 -38.55 -9.88 9.14
CA LEU A 42 -37.29 -10.60 9.35
C LEU A 42 -36.53 -10.82 8.03
N ALA A 43 -37.21 -11.26 6.96
CA ALA A 43 -36.60 -11.42 5.65
C ALA A 43 -36.07 -10.09 5.09
N GLY A 44 -36.82 -9.00 5.25
CA GLY A 44 -36.37 -7.66 4.89
C GLY A 44 -35.18 -7.17 5.71
N ALA A 45 -35.16 -7.45 7.02
CA ALA A 45 -34.04 -7.13 7.89
C ALA A 45 -32.78 -7.93 7.49
N GLN A 46 -32.93 -9.22 7.19
CA GLN A 46 -31.83 -10.08 6.73
C GLN A 46 -31.23 -9.57 5.42
N GLY A 47 -32.05 -9.32 4.39
CA GLY A 47 -31.55 -8.80 3.11
C GLY A 47 -30.89 -7.43 3.24
N SER A 48 -31.34 -6.60 4.18
CA SER A 48 -30.68 -5.34 4.48
C SER A 48 -29.34 -5.52 5.21
N LEU A 49 -29.22 -6.51 6.11
CA LEU A 49 -27.95 -6.84 6.76
C LEU A 49 -26.94 -7.35 5.74
N ASP A 50 -27.36 -8.22 4.83
CA ASP A 50 -26.52 -8.75 3.76
C ASP A 50 -25.99 -7.62 2.86
N ASN A 51 -26.82 -6.63 2.54
CA ASN A 51 -26.42 -5.44 1.78
C ASN A 51 -25.36 -4.61 2.52
N VAL A 52 -25.56 -4.39 3.83
CA VAL A 52 -24.63 -3.61 4.64
C VAL A 52 -23.30 -4.36 4.83
N GLN A 53 -23.34 -5.69 5.02
CA GLN A 53 -22.16 -6.53 5.08
C GLN A 53 -21.37 -6.47 3.76
N ALA A 54 -22.04 -6.62 2.62
CA ALA A 54 -21.38 -6.51 1.31
C ALA A 54 -20.73 -5.14 1.08
N LYS A 55 -21.37 -4.05 1.57
CA LYS A 55 -20.77 -2.71 1.53
C LYS A 55 -19.54 -2.59 2.42
N LEU A 56 -19.58 -3.18 3.62
CA LEU A 56 -18.46 -3.20 4.55
C LEU A 56 -17.27 -3.97 3.96
N ASP A 57 -17.51 -5.17 3.44
CA ASP A 57 -16.48 -6.01 2.83
C ASP A 57 -15.80 -5.30 1.66
N LYS A 58 -16.60 -4.63 0.80
CA LYS A 58 -16.08 -3.82 -0.31
C LYS A 58 -15.26 -2.62 0.18
N ALA A 59 -15.70 -1.94 1.24
CA ALA A 59 -14.97 -0.81 1.82
C ALA A 59 -13.65 -1.25 2.47
N GLN A 60 -13.66 -2.40 3.16
CA GLN A 60 -12.48 -2.99 3.78
C GLN A 60 -11.47 -3.43 2.71
N ALA A 61 -11.91 -4.14 1.67
CA ALA A 61 -11.04 -4.53 0.56
C ALA A 61 -10.40 -3.31 -0.14
N ALA A 62 -11.15 -2.22 -0.29
CA ALA A 62 -10.62 -0.97 -0.85
C ALA A 62 -9.62 -0.28 0.08
N TYR A 63 -9.85 -0.33 1.40
CA TYR A 63 -8.90 0.17 2.40
C TYR A 63 -7.59 -0.63 2.38
N ASP A 64 -7.68 -1.97 2.41
CA ASP A 64 -6.51 -2.86 2.41
C ASP A 64 -5.68 -2.70 1.13
N ALA A 65 -6.35 -2.55 -0.02
CA ALA A 65 -5.67 -2.28 -1.29
C ALA A 65 -4.92 -0.94 -1.31
N GLU A 66 -5.48 0.13 -0.73
CA GLU A 66 -4.77 1.41 -0.64
C GLU A 66 -3.65 1.37 0.41
N GLN A 67 -3.81 0.63 1.49
CA GLN A 67 -2.79 0.42 2.50
C GLN A 67 -1.58 -0.31 1.91
N ALA A 68 -1.81 -1.38 1.14
CA ALA A 68 -0.74 -2.11 0.45
C ALA A 68 0.02 -1.22 -0.53
N LYS A 69 -0.68 -0.37 -1.29
CA LYS A 69 -0.03 0.59 -2.21
C LYS A 69 0.78 1.64 -1.46
N LEU A 70 0.29 2.13 -0.33
CA LEU A 70 1.01 3.09 0.51
C LEU A 70 2.31 2.47 1.05
N ASP A 71 2.25 1.22 1.52
CA ASP A 71 3.40 0.52 2.06
C ASP A 71 4.45 0.23 0.97
N GLN A 72 4.00 -0.11 -0.25
CA GLN A 72 4.89 -0.23 -1.40
C GLN A 72 5.61 1.09 -1.71
N VAL A 73 4.89 2.21 -1.80
CA VAL A 73 5.52 3.52 -2.09
C VAL A 73 6.49 3.92 -0.98
N LYS A 74 6.20 3.63 0.29
CA LYS A 74 7.13 3.86 1.40
C LYS A 74 8.39 3.01 1.28
N ALA A 75 8.28 1.76 0.85
CA ALA A 75 9.44 0.91 0.59
C ALA A 75 10.28 1.46 -0.57
N ASP A 76 9.64 1.91 -1.65
CA ASP A 76 10.30 2.52 -2.80
C ASP A 76 11.05 3.81 -2.41
N ILE A 77 10.46 4.65 -1.53
CA ILE A 77 11.13 5.84 -0.98
C ILE A 77 12.38 5.46 -0.18
N LYS A 78 12.32 4.43 0.67
CA LYS A 78 13.50 3.97 1.43
C LYS A 78 14.61 3.50 0.49
N ALA A 79 14.28 2.67 -0.51
CA ALA A 79 15.25 2.21 -1.50
C ALA A 79 15.84 3.36 -2.33
N ALA A 80 15.04 4.39 -2.64
CA ALA A 80 15.50 5.58 -3.33
C ALA A 80 16.46 6.42 -2.47
N HIS A 81 16.18 6.61 -1.16
CA HIS A 81 17.10 7.28 -0.25
C HIS A 81 18.44 6.55 -0.14
N GLU A 82 18.44 5.22 -0.01
CA GLU A 82 19.68 4.44 0.04
C GLU A 82 20.52 4.61 -1.23
N ARG A 83 19.87 4.59 -2.40
CA ARG A 83 20.54 4.84 -3.69
C ARG A 83 21.10 6.25 -3.78
N LEU A 84 20.37 7.26 -3.30
CA LEU A 84 20.82 8.65 -3.25
C LEU A 84 22.12 8.76 -2.42
N LEU A 85 22.14 8.19 -1.20
CA LEU A 85 23.32 8.20 -0.33
C LEU A 85 24.54 7.51 -0.99
N ILE A 86 24.32 6.42 -1.72
CA ILE A 86 25.39 5.76 -2.48
C ILE A 86 25.91 6.67 -3.60
N LEU A 87 25.02 7.35 -4.33
CA LEU A 87 25.42 8.28 -5.39
C LEU A 87 26.18 9.49 -4.86
N GLU A 88 25.72 10.07 -3.75
CA GLU A 88 26.39 11.19 -3.08
C GLU A 88 27.81 10.81 -2.64
N ARG A 89 28.00 9.66 -1.99
CA ARG A 89 29.34 9.17 -1.65
C ARG A 89 30.23 8.96 -2.86
N LYS A 90 29.68 8.42 -3.96
CA LYS A 90 30.43 8.27 -5.22
C LYS A 90 30.84 9.62 -5.81
N LEU A 91 29.97 10.62 -5.69
CA LEU A 91 30.24 11.98 -6.15
C LEU A 91 31.34 12.65 -5.32
N GLU A 92 31.32 12.47 -4.00
CA GLU A 92 32.37 12.97 -3.09
C GLU A 92 33.73 12.34 -3.42
N LEU A 93 33.77 11.02 -3.62
CA LEU A 93 34.99 10.30 -4.01
C LEU A 93 35.53 10.78 -5.36
N ALA A 94 34.66 11.00 -6.36
CA ALA A 94 35.06 11.53 -7.65
C ALA A 94 35.62 12.96 -7.55
N ASN A 95 35.01 13.82 -6.73
CA ASN A 95 35.50 15.18 -6.49
C ASN A 95 36.82 15.21 -5.72
N ALA A 96 37.00 14.32 -4.74
CA ALA A 96 38.26 14.17 -4.03
C ALA A 96 39.40 13.74 -4.97
N ALA A 97 39.14 12.78 -5.87
CA ALA A 97 40.10 12.34 -6.88
C ALA A 97 40.45 13.47 -7.87
N LEU A 98 39.47 14.26 -8.30
CA LEU A 98 39.71 15.39 -9.20
C LEU A 98 40.53 16.49 -8.52
N THR A 99 40.18 16.83 -7.27
CA THR A 99 40.92 17.82 -6.47
C THR A 99 42.34 17.37 -6.19
N SER A 100 42.56 16.08 -5.86
CA SER A 100 43.89 15.53 -5.66
C SER A 100 44.75 15.61 -6.93
N ASN A 101 44.16 15.35 -8.11
CA ASN A 101 44.85 15.53 -9.39
C ASN A 101 45.18 17.01 -9.68
N LEU A 102 44.25 17.94 -9.41
CA LEU A 102 44.47 19.38 -9.58
C LEU A 102 45.56 19.90 -8.65
N VAL A 103 45.53 19.51 -7.37
CA VAL A 103 46.55 19.88 -6.38
C VAL A 103 47.89 19.21 -6.70
N GLY A 104 47.88 17.97 -7.17
CA GLY A 104 49.06 17.25 -7.63
C GLY A 104 49.70 17.89 -8.86
N GLN A 105 48.91 18.41 -9.80
CA GLN A 105 49.40 19.20 -10.93
C GLN A 105 49.92 20.58 -10.53
N TYR A 106 49.38 21.17 -9.47
CA TYR A 106 49.80 22.49 -8.99
C TYR A 106 51.02 22.45 -8.05
N LYS A 107 51.11 21.43 -7.19
CA LYS A 107 52.20 21.22 -6.22
C LYS A 107 53.32 20.36 -6.78
N GLY A 108 52.97 19.40 -7.64
CA GLY A 108 53.93 18.72 -8.48
C GLY A 108 54.38 19.75 -9.49
N ASN A 109 55.61 20.22 -9.31
CA ASN A 109 56.35 20.99 -10.29
C ASN A 109 56.47 20.10 -11.55
N TYR A 110 55.40 19.97 -12.35
CA TYR A 110 55.53 19.49 -13.72
C TYR A 110 56.57 20.42 -14.32
N PRO A 111 57.75 19.91 -14.69
CA PRO A 111 58.72 20.80 -15.28
C PRO A 111 58.01 21.42 -16.48
N ASP A 112 58.09 22.75 -16.59
CA ASP A 112 57.49 23.45 -17.72
C ASP A 112 57.85 22.70 -19.00
N LEU A 113 56.96 22.56 -19.98
CA LEU A 113 57.24 21.76 -21.19
C LEU A 113 58.57 22.18 -21.84
N ILE A 114 58.92 23.45 -21.69
CA ILE A 114 60.20 24.05 -22.07
C ILE A 114 61.37 23.58 -21.17
N THR A 115 61.15 23.43 -19.86
CA THR A 115 62.11 22.86 -18.89
C THR A 115 62.33 21.37 -19.09
N VAL A 116 61.31 20.56 -19.40
CA VAL A 116 61.47 19.13 -19.74
C VAL A 116 62.26 18.99 -21.03
N LEU A 117 62.00 19.83 -22.03
CA LEU A 117 62.73 19.83 -23.30
C LEU A 117 64.22 20.18 -23.10
N MET A 118 64.55 21.00 -22.09
CA MET A 118 65.95 21.36 -21.75
C MET A 118 66.67 20.36 -20.84
N ASN A 119 65.98 19.63 -19.98
CA ASN A 119 66.59 18.72 -18.97
C ASN A 119 66.46 17.22 -19.29
N SER A 120 65.71 16.84 -20.33
CA SER A 120 65.56 15.42 -20.71
C SER A 120 66.86 14.89 -21.32
N HIS A 121 67.33 13.75 -20.83
CA HIS A 121 68.61 13.16 -21.25
C HIS A 121 68.48 12.35 -22.56
N GLY A 122 67.34 12.44 -23.25
CA GLY A 122 67.10 11.80 -24.55
C GLY A 122 65.63 11.82 -25.00
N PHE A 123 65.40 11.54 -26.29
CA PHE A 123 64.06 11.55 -26.93
C PHE A 123 63.06 10.57 -26.29
N ALA A 124 63.54 9.46 -25.72
CA ALA A 124 62.70 8.47 -25.04
C ALA A 124 61.98 9.05 -23.81
N GLU A 125 62.67 9.86 -23.00
CA GLU A 125 62.12 10.46 -21.79
C GLU A 125 61.04 11.52 -22.11
N LEU A 126 61.16 12.20 -23.26
CA LEU A 126 60.16 13.15 -23.73
C LEU A 126 58.87 12.46 -24.18
N VAL A 127 58.99 11.31 -24.86
CA VAL A 127 57.85 10.50 -25.30
C VAL A 127 57.11 9.92 -24.09
N ASP A 128 57.83 9.42 -23.08
CA ASP A 128 57.22 8.90 -21.85
C ASP A 128 56.48 9.99 -21.07
N THR A 129 57.06 11.19 -20.97
CA THR A 129 56.40 12.34 -20.33
C THR A 129 55.14 12.78 -21.10
N ALA A 130 55.19 12.82 -22.43
CA ALA A 130 54.04 13.17 -23.26
C ALA A 130 52.91 12.12 -23.14
N ASN A 131 53.25 10.84 -23.14
CA ASN A 131 52.32 9.74 -22.93
C ASN A 131 51.65 9.84 -21.55
N PHE A 132 52.42 10.14 -20.51
CA PHE A 132 51.91 10.34 -19.15
C PHE A 132 50.93 11.53 -19.08
N LEU A 133 51.26 12.68 -19.65
CA LEU A 133 50.35 13.84 -19.70
C LEU A 133 49.04 13.49 -20.41
N ARG A 134 49.13 12.80 -21.54
CA ARG A 134 47.95 12.37 -22.32
C ARG A 134 47.06 11.44 -21.50
N ASP A 135 47.65 10.48 -20.80
CA ASP A 135 46.92 9.54 -19.94
C ASP A 135 46.24 10.22 -18.75
N VAL A 136 46.89 11.24 -18.15
CA VAL A 136 46.31 12.06 -17.07
C VAL A 136 45.13 12.88 -17.59
N GLN A 137 45.25 13.52 -18.76
CA GLN A 137 44.16 14.26 -19.39
C GLN A 137 42.96 13.35 -19.70
N ASP A 138 43.23 12.17 -20.28
CA ASP A 138 42.22 11.16 -20.59
C ASP A 138 41.50 10.66 -19.32
N ARG A 139 42.24 10.45 -18.22
CA ARG A 139 41.66 10.10 -16.90
C ARG A 139 40.79 11.22 -16.34
N ASN A 140 41.27 12.46 -16.36
CA ASN A 140 40.51 13.61 -15.86
C ASN A 140 39.22 13.85 -16.65
N ALA A 141 39.26 13.70 -17.98
CA ALA A 141 38.08 13.80 -18.82
C ALA A 141 37.03 12.72 -18.46
N ARG A 142 37.47 11.48 -18.21
CA ARG A 142 36.58 10.40 -17.73
C ARG A 142 35.99 10.69 -16.36
N ILE A 143 36.76 11.21 -15.41
CA ILE A 143 36.29 11.59 -14.07
C ILE A 143 35.24 12.71 -14.17
N LEU A 144 35.49 13.75 -14.96
CA LEU A 144 34.54 14.85 -15.16
C LEU A 144 33.24 14.38 -15.82
N ALA A 145 33.33 13.51 -16.84
CA ALA A 145 32.15 12.91 -17.46
C ALA A 145 31.35 12.04 -16.47
N PHE A 146 32.05 11.31 -15.59
CA PHE A 146 31.42 10.55 -14.53
C PHE A 146 30.73 11.45 -13.49
N ASP A 147 31.39 12.49 -12.98
CA ASP A 147 30.84 13.48 -12.04
C ASP A 147 29.57 14.13 -12.60
N LYS A 148 29.60 14.59 -13.86
CA LYS A 148 28.42 15.16 -14.54
C LYS A 148 27.25 14.18 -14.57
N ARG A 149 27.49 12.92 -14.96
CA ARG A 149 26.43 11.89 -14.98
C ARG A 149 25.89 11.62 -13.58
N MET A 150 26.74 11.53 -12.56
CA MET A 150 26.30 11.31 -11.17
C MET A 150 25.46 12.47 -10.64
N ARG A 151 25.82 13.72 -10.93
CA ARG A 151 24.99 14.89 -10.57
C ARG A 151 23.62 14.83 -11.22
N THR A 152 23.54 14.49 -12.51
CA THR A 152 22.27 14.31 -13.21
C THR A 152 21.43 13.20 -12.56
N GLU A 153 22.03 12.08 -12.20
CA GLU A 153 21.33 10.97 -11.52
C GLU A 153 20.83 11.35 -10.12
N VAL A 154 21.61 12.10 -9.34
CA VAL A 154 21.19 12.61 -8.02
C VAL A 154 19.97 13.53 -8.17
N ILE A 155 20.01 14.49 -9.09
CA ILE A 155 18.88 15.41 -9.36
C ILE A 155 17.64 14.62 -9.80
N ALA A 156 17.80 13.64 -10.68
CA ALA A 156 16.72 12.80 -11.14
C ALA A 156 16.12 11.96 -10.00
N GLN A 157 16.96 11.41 -9.10
CA GLN A 157 16.49 10.69 -7.92
C GLN A 157 15.76 11.59 -6.92
N ALA A 158 16.31 12.76 -6.60
CA ALA A 158 15.66 13.73 -5.72
C ALA A 158 14.28 14.16 -6.27
N THR A 159 14.19 14.38 -7.59
CA THR A 159 12.92 14.71 -8.26
C THR A 159 11.91 13.56 -8.15
N ARG A 160 12.36 12.31 -8.38
CA ARG A 160 11.51 11.12 -8.22
C ARG A 160 11.03 10.98 -6.78
N LEU A 161 11.90 11.22 -5.80
CA LEU A 161 11.56 11.15 -4.38
C LEU A 161 10.48 12.17 -4.00
N GLY A 162 10.62 13.42 -4.45
CA GLY A 162 9.60 14.45 -4.26
C GLY A 162 8.23 14.05 -4.84
N LYS A 163 8.20 13.43 -6.03
CA LYS A 163 6.96 12.90 -6.62
C LYS A 163 6.36 11.77 -5.78
N MET A 164 7.17 10.84 -5.27
CA MET A 164 6.68 9.76 -4.40
C MET A 164 6.10 10.30 -3.09
N GLN A 165 6.68 11.38 -2.53
CA GLN A 165 6.17 12.02 -1.32
C GLN A 165 4.75 12.56 -1.52
N VAL A 166 4.48 13.20 -2.66
CA VAL A 166 3.12 13.65 -3.02
C VAL A 166 2.15 12.47 -3.11
N VAL A 167 2.57 11.36 -3.74
CA VAL A 167 1.74 10.14 -3.82
C VAL A 167 1.43 9.57 -2.42
N VAL A 168 2.38 9.64 -1.48
CA VAL A 168 2.14 9.22 -0.08
C VAL A 168 1.05 10.08 0.57
N GLU A 169 1.09 11.39 0.39
CA GLU A 169 0.07 12.31 0.92
C GLU A 169 -1.31 12.04 0.33
N GLU A 170 -1.40 11.90 -0.99
CA GLU A 170 -2.63 11.57 -1.70
C GLU A 170 -3.24 10.24 -1.23
N ARG A 171 -2.42 9.19 -1.09
CA ARG A 171 -2.87 7.88 -0.61
C ARG A 171 -3.29 7.91 0.85
N THR A 172 -2.60 8.67 1.69
CA THR A 172 -2.97 8.87 3.09
C THR A 172 -4.32 9.57 3.20
N ALA A 173 -4.57 10.57 2.34
CA ALA A 173 -5.87 11.23 2.25
C ALA A 173 -6.96 10.26 1.76
N ALA A 174 -6.66 9.39 0.78
CA ALA A 174 -7.58 8.36 0.31
C ALA A 174 -7.95 7.35 1.42
N LEU A 175 -6.97 6.88 2.20
CA LEU A 175 -7.20 6.00 3.35
C LEU A 175 -8.11 6.64 4.39
N ARG A 176 -7.94 7.94 4.67
CA ARG A 176 -8.85 8.68 5.56
C ARG A 176 -10.28 8.68 5.03
N VAL A 177 -10.47 8.88 3.72
CA VAL A 177 -11.79 8.81 3.10
C VAL A 177 -12.40 7.42 3.23
N GLN A 178 -11.62 6.35 3.05
CA GLN A 178 -12.13 4.98 3.20
C GLN A 178 -12.48 4.66 4.66
N ARG A 179 -11.65 5.05 5.62
CA ARG A 179 -11.95 4.92 7.05
C ARG A 179 -13.29 5.59 7.40
N ASN A 180 -13.49 6.83 6.95
CA ASN A 180 -14.74 7.55 7.18
C ASN A 180 -15.97 6.84 6.58
N LYS A 181 -15.81 6.09 5.47
CA LYS A 181 -16.91 5.29 4.92
C LYS A 181 -17.21 4.08 5.80
N ILE A 182 -16.19 3.39 6.29
CA ILE A 182 -16.35 2.28 7.23
C ILE A 182 -17.07 2.75 8.50
N ASP A 183 -16.65 3.89 9.06
CA ASP A 183 -17.29 4.48 10.24
C ASP A 183 -18.77 4.82 9.99
N LYS A 184 -19.09 5.39 8.81
CA LYS A 184 -20.48 5.66 8.42
C LYS A 184 -21.32 4.39 8.34
N ILE A 185 -20.76 3.32 7.75
CA ILE A 185 -21.42 2.01 7.69
C ILE A 185 -21.66 1.48 9.11
N HIS A 186 -20.66 1.58 9.99
CA HIS A 186 -20.78 1.13 11.38
C HIS A 186 -21.90 1.87 12.13
N ILE A 187 -21.96 3.20 12.00
CA ILE A 187 -23.04 4.00 12.59
C ILE A 187 -24.41 3.62 12.02
N GLU A 188 -24.50 3.33 10.72
CA GLU A 188 -25.74 2.87 10.09
C GLU A 188 -26.21 1.53 10.66
N VAL A 189 -25.30 0.58 10.88
CA VAL A 189 -25.61 -0.71 11.53
C VAL A 189 -26.14 -0.51 12.94
N LEU A 190 -25.47 0.32 13.75
CA LEU A 190 -25.89 0.59 15.13
C LEU A 190 -27.29 1.20 15.19
N ARG A 191 -27.57 2.23 14.37
CA ARG A 191 -28.91 2.86 14.30
C ARG A 191 -30.00 1.87 13.91
N ARG A 192 -29.72 0.97 12.98
CA ARG A 192 -30.67 -0.07 12.55
C ARG A 192 -30.95 -1.08 13.66
N ARG A 193 -29.91 -1.51 14.38
CA ARG A 193 -30.05 -2.39 15.54
C ARG A 193 -30.94 -1.75 16.61
N ASP A 194 -30.69 -0.49 16.96
CA ASP A 194 -31.45 0.20 17.99
C ASP A 194 -32.92 0.40 17.59
N ALA A 195 -33.20 0.64 16.29
CA ALA A 195 -34.56 0.73 15.76
C ALA A 195 -35.33 -0.61 15.79
N LEU A 196 -34.63 -1.75 15.70
CA LEU A 196 -35.24 -3.08 15.85
C LEU A 196 -35.55 -3.41 17.32
N MET A 197 -34.69 -2.98 18.24
CA MET A 197 -34.88 -3.20 19.69
C MET A 197 -35.96 -2.30 20.32
N ALA A 198 -36.31 -1.20 19.65
CA ALA A 198 -37.33 -0.25 20.12
C ALA A 198 -38.78 -0.61 19.70
N LYS A 199 -38.97 -1.69 18.94
CA LYS A 199 -40.28 -2.20 18.49
C LYS A 199 -40.70 -3.42 19.30
#